data_AF-A0A558NI00-F1
#
_entry.id   AF-A0A558NI00-F1
#
_cell.length_a   1.000
_cell.length_b   1.000
_cell.length_c   1.000
_cell.angle_alpha   90.00
_cell.angle_beta   90.00
_cell.angle_gamma   90.00
#
_symmetry.space_group_name_H-M   'P 1'
#
loop_
_entity.id
_entity.type
_entity.pdbx_description
1 polymer ?
#
loop_
_entity_poly.entity_id
_entity_poly.type
_entity_poly.pdbx_seq_one_letter_code
_entity_poly.pdbx_strand_id
1 'polypeptide(L)'
;MSKIVYPFIPTKASEINEGDFYYIPLSNGYFACGRLLEIEKKGGRKTKRVLVGLHDWSGCDYPRKEDIHGCGIIEQGVIHINSIGHVGGEVVGQKPLNEDGLRPKLQFEAGFLIDGFENLGKLPFSDYDKYDHRYTYGLNVIKLLAEKHFVKNK
;
A
#
# COMPACT_ATOMS: atom_id res chain seq x y z
N MET A 1 1.03 11.28 22.96
CA MET A 1 1.38 10.53 21.75
C MET A 1 2.89 10.27 21.79
N SER A 2 3.33 9.01 21.74
CA SER A 2 4.77 8.72 21.59
C SER A 2 5.23 9.25 20.23
N LYS A 3 6.31 10.02 20.22
CA LYS A 3 6.91 10.53 18.99
C LYS A 3 7.46 9.34 18.21
N ILE A 4 6.89 9.06 17.05
CA ILE A 4 7.38 7.99 16.17
C ILE A 4 8.67 8.48 15.52
N VAL A 5 9.69 7.65 15.57
CA VAL A 5 10.99 7.89 14.95
C VAL A 5 11.10 6.93 13.78
N TYR A 6 11.48 7.45 12.61
CA TYR A 6 11.75 6.64 11.43
C TYR A 6 13.23 6.22 11.41
N PRO A 7 13.58 5.04 10.87
CA PRO A 7 12.65 4.00 10.43
C PRO A 7 12.03 3.22 11.61
N PHE A 8 10.89 2.57 11.38
CA PHE A 8 10.31 1.62 12.34
C PHE A 8 9.48 0.52 11.68
N ILE A 9 9.32 -0.61 12.38
CA ILE A 9 8.43 -1.70 11.99
C ILE A 9 7.11 -1.57 12.76
N PRO A 10 5.96 -1.37 12.09
CA PRO A 10 4.69 -1.21 12.78
C PRO A 10 4.19 -2.54 13.35
N THR A 11 3.80 -2.50 14.62
CA THR A 11 3.22 -3.64 15.35
C THR A 11 1.77 -3.37 15.78
N LYS A 12 1.39 -2.08 15.86
CA LYS A 12 0.08 -1.59 16.28
C LYS A 12 -0.48 -0.61 15.26
N ALA A 13 -1.80 -0.62 15.11
CA ALA A 13 -2.51 0.29 14.21
C ALA A 13 -2.35 1.78 14.57
N SER A 14 -2.06 2.08 15.84
CA SER A 14 -1.81 3.45 16.31
C SER A 14 -0.45 4.01 15.86
N GLU A 15 0.46 3.16 15.37
CA GLU A 15 1.82 3.56 14.97
C GLU A 15 1.87 4.03 13.52
N ILE A 16 0.83 3.81 12.74
CA ILE A 16 0.81 4.12 11.31
C ILE A 16 -0.20 5.20 10.97
N ASN A 17 0.05 5.93 9.89
CA ASN A 17 -0.83 6.93 9.32
C ASN A 17 -1.00 6.74 7.81
N GLU A 18 -2.10 7.26 7.30
CA GLU A 18 -2.30 7.40 5.86
C GLU A 18 -1.19 8.30 5.30
N GLY A 19 -0.58 7.88 4.19
CA GLY A 19 0.59 8.53 3.62
C GLY A 19 1.94 8.06 4.16
N ASP A 20 1.98 7.18 5.17
CA ASP A 20 3.22 6.48 5.53
C ASP A 20 3.71 5.65 4.34
N PHE A 21 5.01 5.64 4.12
CA PHE A 21 5.64 4.84 3.07
C PHE A 21 6.81 4.03 3.61
N TYR A 22 6.98 2.86 3.00
CA TYR A 22 7.94 1.85 3.40
C TYR A 22 8.67 1.30 2.19
N TYR A 23 9.92 0.89 2.39
CA TYR A 23 10.65 0.18 1.35
C TYR A 23 10.28 -1.29 1.29
N ILE A 24 10.41 -1.86 0.11
CA ILE A 24 10.28 -3.29 -0.15
C ILE A 24 11.62 -3.74 -0.77
N PRO A 25 12.45 -4.50 -0.06
CA PRO A 25 13.70 -5.02 -0.61
C PRO A 25 13.42 -5.97 -1.78
N LEU A 26 14.09 -5.72 -2.90
CA LEU A 26 14.02 -6.53 -4.12
C LEU A 26 15.22 -7.47 -4.21
N SER A 27 15.04 -8.60 -4.89
CA SER A 27 16.07 -9.64 -5.04
C SER A 27 17.32 -9.18 -5.80
N ASN A 28 17.24 -8.12 -6.60
CA ASN A 28 18.35 -7.53 -7.34
C ASN A 28 19.17 -6.48 -6.54
N GLY A 29 18.89 -6.33 -5.24
CA GLY A 29 19.56 -5.35 -4.37
C GLY A 29 18.98 -3.93 -4.44
N TYR A 30 17.92 -3.71 -5.22
CA TYR A 30 17.18 -2.45 -5.25
C TYR A 30 16.03 -2.48 -4.24
N PHE A 31 15.32 -1.36 -4.13
CA PHE A 31 14.14 -1.18 -3.31
C PHE A 31 12.98 -0.69 -4.15
N ALA A 32 11.79 -1.23 -3.92
CA ALA A 32 10.52 -0.64 -4.33
C ALA A 32 9.88 0.12 -3.16
N CYS A 33 8.79 0.83 -3.42
CA CYS A 33 8.10 1.62 -2.41
C CYS A 33 6.63 1.24 -2.27
N GLY A 34 6.23 0.86 -1.05
CA GLY A 34 4.83 0.72 -0.68
C GLY A 34 4.30 1.97 0.04
N ARG A 35 3.02 2.27 -0.16
CA ARG A 35 2.34 3.45 0.39
C ARG A 35 1.06 3.05 1.11
N LEU A 36 0.82 3.58 2.31
CA LEU A 36 -0.44 3.39 3.02
C LEU A 36 -1.48 4.37 2.47
N LEU A 37 -2.47 3.84 1.74
CA LEU A 37 -3.51 4.63 1.11
C LEU A 37 -4.70 4.86 2.03
N GLU A 38 -5.08 3.84 2.80
CA GLU A 38 -6.18 3.93 3.75
C GLU A 38 -6.02 2.91 4.89
N ILE A 39 -6.38 3.30 6.11
CA ILE A 39 -6.39 2.41 7.27
C ILE A 39 -7.84 2.12 7.64
N GLU A 40 -8.23 0.84 7.66
CA GLU A 40 -9.59 0.44 8.04
C GLU A 40 -9.92 0.94 9.45
N LYS A 41 -11.13 1.48 9.64
CA LYS A 41 -11.64 1.89 10.94
C LYS A 41 -12.90 1.10 11.28
N LYS A 42 -12.96 0.51 12.48
CA LYS A 42 -14.16 -0.15 13.02
C LYS A 42 -14.53 0.51 14.34
N GLY A 43 -15.77 0.99 14.46
CA GLY A 43 -16.22 1.75 15.64
C GLY A 43 -15.35 2.98 15.92
N GLY A 44 -14.87 3.66 14.87
CA GLY A 44 -14.00 4.84 14.97
C GLY A 44 -12.52 4.55 15.32
N ARG A 45 -12.11 3.28 15.46
CA ARG A 45 -10.73 2.90 15.81
C ARG A 45 -10.01 2.25 14.63
N LYS A 46 -8.76 2.64 14.39
CA LYS A 46 -7.87 2.02 13.39
C LYS A 46 -7.73 0.52 13.67
N THR A 47 -7.85 -0.31 12.64
CA THR A 47 -7.55 -1.74 12.70
C THR A 47 -6.17 -2.02 12.09
N LYS A 48 -5.76 -3.30 12.10
CA LYS A 48 -4.52 -3.74 11.45
C LYS A 48 -4.69 -4.04 9.96
N ARG A 49 -5.87 -3.82 9.38
CA ARG A 49 -6.10 -3.95 7.93
C ARG A 49 -5.87 -2.60 7.27
N VAL A 50 -5.03 -2.61 6.24
CA VAL A 50 -4.58 -1.38 5.57
C VAL A 50 -4.63 -1.61 4.08
N LEU A 51 -5.23 -0.69 3.35
CA LEU A 51 -5.11 -0.62 1.90
C LEU A 51 -3.76 0.03 1.59
N VAL A 52 -2.93 -0.69 0.86
CA VAL A 52 -1.63 -0.21 0.41
C VAL A 52 -1.57 -0.15 -1.11
N GLY A 53 -0.79 0.80 -1.61
CA GLY A 53 -0.40 0.89 -3.00
C GLY A 53 1.08 0.58 -3.18
N LEU A 54 1.45 0.01 -4.32
CA LEU A 54 2.83 -0.07 -4.81
C LEU A 54 3.06 1.13 -5.73
N HIS A 55 4.04 1.97 -5.42
CA HIS A 55 4.43 3.07 -6.29
C HIS A 55 5.06 2.55 -7.59
N ASP A 56 4.89 3.30 -8.68
CA ASP A 56 5.69 3.15 -9.91
C ASP A 56 7.12 3.69 -9.71
N TRP A 57 7.86 3.05 -8.82
CA TRP A 57 9.19 3.51 -8.42
C TRP A 57 10.05 2.36 -7.90
N SER A 58 11.33 2.37 -8.30
CA SER A 58 12.38 1.58 -7.68
C SER A 58 13.71 2.33 -7.68
N GLY A 59 14.57 2.06 -6.70
CA GLY A 59 15.86 2.74 -6.53
C GLY A 59 16.92 1.88 -5.83
N CYS A 60 18.19 2.29 -5.92
CA CYS A 60 19.30 1.63 -5.23
C CYS A 60 19.40 1.98 -3.74
N ASP A 61 18.66 2.99 -3.29
CA ASP A 61 18.56 3.44 -1.90
C ASP A 61 17.10 3.34 -1.42
N TYR A 62 16.89 3.49 -0.11
CA TYR A 62 15.54 3.59 0.44
C TYR A 62 14.79 4.79 -0.15
N PRO A 63 13.47 4.67 -0.41
CA PRO A 63 12.68 5.77 -0.95
C PRO A 63 12.72 6.97 0.00
N ARG A 64 12.83 8.16 -0.57
CA ARG A 64 12.61 9.44 0.11
C ARG A 64 11.34 10.10 -0.40
N LYS A 65 10.92 11.19 0.24
CA LYS A 65 9.68 11.90 -0.11
C LYS A 65 9.76 12.50 -1.52
N GLU A 66 10.96 12.91 -1.90
CA GLU A 66 11.29 13.53 -3.18
C GLU A 66 11.28 12.47 -4.29
N ASP A 67 11.81 11.28 -4.02
CA ASP A 67 11.92 10.19 -5.01
C ASP A 67 10.55 9.67 -5.46
N ILE A 68 9.57 9.66 -4.55
CA ILE A 68 8.21 9.16 -4.81
C ILE A 68 7.23 10.28 -5.21
N HIS A 69 7.69 11.52 -5.32
CA HIS A 69 6.81 12.64 -5.67
C HIS A 69 6.27 12.51 -7.08
N GLY A 70 4.95 12.58 -7.23
CA GLY A 70 4.29 12.41 -8.52
C GLY A 70 4.34 10.98 -9.09
N CYS A 71 4.94 10.02 -8.38
CA CYS A 71 4.91 8.62 -8.76
C CYS A 71 3.52 8.03 -8.49
N GLY A 72 2.86 7.51 -9.52
CA GLY A 72 1.55 6.87 -9.39
C GLY A 72 1.60 5.55 -8.62
N ILE A 73 0.42 4.97 -8.36
CA ILE A 73 0.26 3.63 -7.79
C ILE A 73 -0.06 2.64 -8.92
N ILE A 74 0.79 1.61 -9.08
CA ILE A 74 0.63 0.59 -10.14
C ILE A 74 -0.18 -0.62 -9.68
N GLU A 75 -0.11 -0.97 -8.39
CA GLU A 75 -0.86 -2.07 -7.78
C GLU A 75 -1.45 -1.61 -6.45
N GLN A 76 -2.63 -2.10 -6.06
CA GLN A 76 -3.15 -1.86 -4.71
C GLN A 76 -3.90 -3.06 -4.13
N GLY A 77 -3.81 -3.23 -2.82
CA GLY A 77 -4.53 -4.30 -2.14
C GLY A 77 -4.48 -4.19 -0.62
N VAL A 78 -5.25 -5.02 0.07
CA VAL A 78 -5.36 -4.98 1.52
C VAL A 78 -4.33 -5.88 2.15
N ILE A 79 -3.49 -5.33 3.02
CA ILE A 79 -2.55 -6.11 3.84
C ILE A 79 -2.96 -6.05 5.31
N HIS A 80 -2.41 -6.98 6.08
CA HIS A 80 -2.25 -6.78 7.53
C HIS A 80 -0.95 -5.99 7.79
N ILE A 81 -0.91 -5.07 8.78
CA ILE A 81 0.26 -4.20 9.04
C ILE A 81 1.59 -4.97 9.19
N ASN A 82 1.54 -6.16 9.80
CA ASN A 82 2.72 -7.01 9.99
C ASN A 82 3.39 -7.43 8.66
N SER A 83 2.69 -7.33 7.52
CA SER A 83 3.26 -7.64 6.21
C SER A 83 4.44 -6.71 5.88
N ILE A 84 4.44 -5.47 6.38
CA ILE A 84 5.54 -4.51 6.18
C ILE A 84 6.85 -5.09 6.74
N GLY A 85 6.85 -5.48 8.02
CA GLY A 85 8.02 -6.12 8.63
C GLY A 85 8.32 -7.51 8.07
N HIS A 86 7.30 -8.27 7.67
CA HIS A 86 7.48 -9.62 7.14
C HIS A 86 8.29 -9.65 5.83
N VAL A 87 8.11 -8.66 4.96
CA VAL A 87 8.88 -8.56 3.70
C VAL A 87 10.26 -7.95 3.88
N GLY A 88 10.67 -7.68 5.13
CA GLY A 88 11.93 -7.02 5.47
C GLY A 88 11.90 -5.50 5.28
N GLY A 89 10.70 -4.91 5.19
CA GLY A 89 10.51 -3.47 5.06
C GLY A 89 10.33 -2.76 6.39
N GLU A 90 10.62 -1.46 6.40
CA GLU A 90 10.32 -0.55 7.51
C GLU A 90 9.62 0.68 6.96
N VAL A 91 8.74 1.28 7.77
CA VAL A 91 8.22 2.61 7.46
C VAL A 91 9.38 3.60 7.62
N VAL A 92 9.72 4.29 6.54
CA VAL A 92 10.88 5.20 6.48
C VAL A 92 10.49 6.68 6.45
N GLY A 93 9.21 6.97 6.23
CA GLY A 93 8.71 8.33 6.31
C GLY A 93 7.21 8.42 6.10
N GLN A 94 6.72 9.64 6.13
CA GLN A 94 5.33 9.99 5.86
C GLN A 94 5.29 11.17 4.90
N LYS A 95 4.39 11.10 3.92
CA LYS A 95 4.05 12.23 3.06
C LYS A 95 2.53 12.22 2.85
N PRO A 96 1.84 13.35 2.99
CA PRO A 96 0.39 13.40 2.77
C PRO A 96 0.00 12.94 1.36
N LEU A 97 -1.07 12.15 1.24
CA LEU A 97 -1.51 11.60 -0.06
C LEU A 97 -1.95 12.68 -1.05
N ASN A 98 -2.57 13.76 -0.54
CA ASN A 98 -3.06 14.87 -1.33
C ASN A 98 -1.95 15.70 -2.01
N GLU A 99 -0.73 15.70 -1.47
CA GLU A 99 0.42 16.37 -2.11
C GLU A 99 0.83 15.71 -3.43
N ASP A 100 0.51 14.42 -3.60
CA ASP A 100 0.78 13.65 -4.81
C ASP A 100 -0.51 13.35 -5.60
N GLY A 101 -1.65 13.93 -5.21
CA GLY A 101 -2.96 13.66 -5.82
C GLY A 101 -3.41 12.20 -5.69
N LEU A 102 -2.86 11.46 -4.71
CA LEU A 102 -3.13 10.05 -4.53
C LEU A 102 -4.43 9.82 -3.76
N ARG A 103 -5.19 8.84 -4.24
CA ARG A 103 -6.36 8.27 -3.58
C ARG A 103 -6.46 6.78 -3.92
N PRO A 104 -7.13 5.96 -3.09
CA PRO A 104 -7.51 4.61 -3.47
C PRO A 104 -8.15 4.59 -4.87
N LYS A 105 -7.77 3.62 -5.70
CA LYS A 105 -8.52 3.30 -6.91
C LYS A 105 -9.80 2.56 -6.53
N LEU A 106 -10.85 2.75 -7.31
CA LEU A 106 -12.06 1.93 -7.20
C LEU A 106 -11.72 0.48 -7.53
N GLN A 107 -12.18 -0.43 -6.69
CA GLN A 107 -12.05 -1.87 -6.88
C GLN A 107 -13.41 -2.54 -6.71
N PHE A 108 -13.52 -3.79 -7.13
CA PHE A 108 -14.69 -4.60 -6.82
C PHE A 108 -14.34 -5.82 -5.98
N GLU A 109 -15.24 -6.24 -5.10
CA GLU A 109 -15.11 -7.43 -4.25
C GLU A 109 -16.48 -8.04 -4.05
N ALA A 110 -16.62 -9.36 -4.26
CA ALA A 110 -17.86 -10.09 -4.04
C ALA A 110 -19.11 -9.45 -4.70
N GLY A 111 -18.92 -8.81 -5.87
CA GLY A 111 -19.98 -8.15 -6.63
C GLY A 111 -20.39 -6.76 -6.13
N PHE A 112 -19.57 -6.13 -5.29
CA PHE A 112 -19.76 -4.75 -4.83
C PHE A 112 -18.62 -3.87 -5.33
N LEU A 113 -18.96 -2.63 -5.73
CA LEU A 113 -17.99 -1.58 -5.98
C LEU A 113 -17.53 -1.02 -4.64
N ILE A 114 -16.23 -0.81 -4.51
CA ILE A 114 -15.58 -0.40 -3.28
C ILE A 114 -14.62 0.77 -3.57
N ASP A 115 -14.74 1.81 -2.76
CA ASP A 115 -13.75 2.88 -2.66
C ASP A 115 -13.03 2.72 -1.32
N GLY A 116 -11.77 2.29 -1.34
CA GLY A 116 -11.06 2.11 -0.09
C GLY A 116 -11.64 0.98 0.78
N PHE A 117 -12.13 1.30 1.98
CA PHE A 117 -12.94 0.39 2.82
C PHE A 117 -14.46 0.66 2.77
N GLU A 118 -14.91 1.60 1.94
CA GLU A 118 -16.32 1.94 1.77
C GLU A 118 -16.98 1.09 0.69
N ASN A 119 -18.14 0.49 1.00
CA ASN A 119 -18.95 -0.22 0.02
C ASN A 119 -19.91 0.76 -0.66
N LEU A 120 -19.73 0.99 -1.97
CA LEU A 120 -20.53 1.91 -2.77
C LEU A 120 -21.81 1.26 -3.34
N GLY A 121 -22.00 -0.04 -3.15
CA GLY A 121 -23.16 -0.79 -3.60
C GLY A 121 -22.83 -1.87 -4.62
N LYS A 122 -23.88 -2.54 -5.10
CA LYS A 122 -23.75 -3.66 -6.05
C LYS A 122 -23.21 -3.18 -7.38
N LEU A 123 -22.25 -3.92 -7.92
CA LEU A 123 -21.74 -3.73 -9.28
C LEU A 123 -22.41 -4.73 -10.22
N PRO A 124 -23.00 -4.30 -11.35
CA PRO A 124 -23.50 -5.21 -12.38
C PRO A 124 -22.37 -6.08 -12.95
N PHE A 125 -22.67 -7.35 -13.26
CA PHE A 125 -21.67 -8.27 -13.80
C PHE A 125 -21.01 -7.75 -15.10
N SER A 126 -21.77 -7.04 -15.94
CA SER A 126 -21.28 -6.40 -17.17
C SER A 126 -20.19 -5.35 -16.95
N ASP A 127 -20.03 -4.87 -15.70
CA ASP A 127 -19.11 -3.80 -15.34
C ASP A 127 -17.87 -4.31 -14.59
N TYR A 128 -17.73 -5.63 -14.38
CA TYR A 128 -16.61 -6.17 -13.60
C TYR A 128 -15.25 -5.87 -14.25
N ASP A 129 -15.15 -5.95 -15.58
CA ASP A 129 -13.90 -5.70 -16.32
C ASP A 129 -13.46 -4.22 -16.32
N LYS A 130 -14.29 -3.31 -15.78
CA LYS A 130 -13.97 -1.87 -15.67
C LYS A 130 -13.14 -1.54 -14.44
N TYR A 131 -13.04 -2.45 -13.48
CA TYR A 131 -12.42 -2.22 -12.18
C TYR A 131 -11.48 -3.37 -11.81
N ASP A 132 -10.44 -3.06 -11.05
CA ASP A 132 -9.56 -4.10 -10.52
C ASP A 132 -10.28 -4.89 -9.42
N HIS A 133 -10.06 -6.19 -9.36
CA HIS A 133 -10.55 -7.00 -8.24
C HIS A 133 -9.76 -6.65 -6.97
N ARG A 134 -10.46 -6.40 -5.86
CA ARG A 134 -9.81 -6.19 -4.57
C ARG A 134 -9.34 -7.52 -4.01
N TYR A 135 -8.06 -7.64 -3.71
CA TYR A 135 -7.52 -8.80 -3.02
C TYR A 135 -7.02 -8.45 -1.62
N THR A 136 -7.15 -9.40 -0.70
CA THR A 136 -6.38 -9.38 0.54
C THR A 136 -5.06 -10.09 0.27
N TYR A 137 -3.99 -9.33 0.39
CA TYR A 137 -2.62 -9.78 0.20
C TYR A 137 -2.17 -10.60 1.41
N GLY A 138 -1.76 -11.84 1.14
CA GLY A 138 -0.93 -12.60 2.06
C GLY A 138 0.38 -11.86 2.31
N LEU A 139 1.09 -12.25 3.38
CA LEU A 139 2.22 -11.47 3.92
C LEU A 139 3.30 -11.10 2.89
N ASN A 140 3.50 -11.93 1.85
CA ASN A 140 4.52 -11.72 0.80
C ASN A 140 3.98 -11.17 -0.52
N VAL A 141 2.67 -11.03 -0.71
CA VAL A 141 2.10 -10.72 -2.04
C VAL A 141 2.58 -9.38 -2.58
N ILE A 142 2.64 -8.33 -1.74
CA ILE A 142 3.14 -7.02 -2.19
C ILE A 142 4.60 -7.08 -2.66
N LYS A 143 5.43 -7.91 -2.02
CA LYS A 143 6.80 -8.15 -2.46
C LYS A 143 6.83 -8.90 -3.79
N LEU A 144 6.04 -9.95 -3.95
CA LEU A 144 5.95 -10.70 -5.23
C LEU A 144 5.50 -9.79 -6.39
N LEU A 145 4.56 -8.87 -6.14
CA LEU A 145 4.14 -7.87 -7.11
C LEU A 145 5.28 -6.89 -7.43
N ALA A 146 5.98 -6.39 -6.41
CA ALA A 146 7.13 -5.51 -6.60
C ALA A 146 8.25 -6.19 -7.40
N GLU A 147 8.57 -7.45 -7.09
CA GLU A 147 9.53 -8.27 -7.85
C GLU A 147 9.07 -8.41 -9.31
N LYS A 148 7.81 -8.76 -9.56
CA LYS A 148 7.27 -8.89 -10.93
C LYS A 148 7.41 -7.60 -11.75
N HIS A 149 7.21 -6.44 -11.13
CA HIS A 149 7.24 -5.14 -11.82
C HIS A 149 8.66 -4.60 -12.01
N PHE A 150 9.50 -4.69 -10.99
CA PHE A 150 10.80 -4.01 -10.95
C PHE A 150 11.99 -4.94 -11.11
N VAL A 151 11.81 -6.23 -10.83
CA VAL A 151 12.81 -7.26 -11.09
C VAL A 151 12.42 -8.01 -12.35
N LYS A 152 12.77 -7.42 -13.50
CA LYS A 152 12.71 -8.15 -14.76
C LYS A 152 13.90 -9.10 -14.87
N ASN A 153 13.55 -10.33 -15.26
CA ASN A 153 14.38 -11.30 -15.99
C ASN A 153 15.26 -10.56 -17.01
N LYS A 154 16.46 -10.12 -16.62
CA LYS A 154 17.48 -9.78 -17.61
C LYS A 154 17.91 -11.06 -18.33
#